data_AF-A0A255ESW5-F1
#
_entry.id   AF-A0A255ESW5-F1
#
_cell.length_a   1.000
_cell.length_b   1.000
_cell.length_c   1.000
_cell.angle_alpha   90.00
_cell.angle_beta   90.00
_cell.angle_gamma   90.00
#
_symmetry.space_group_name_H-M   'P 1'
#
loop_
_entity.id
_entity.type
_entity.pdbx_description
1 polymer ?
#
loop_
_entity_poly.entity_id
_entity_poly.type
_entity_poly.pdbx_seq_one_letter_code
_entity_poly.pdbx_strand_id
1 'polypeptide(L)'
;MVAIGAAPRLPELLESEFADLTDHLSGDAIEACATASRNMRDDHQIGWVNAVPNAVHHTALRAAAAMARALGDRSTADRHDRRADALREDFQRLLFDPEAGRYRDGLDRTGSPIDHHSFHSSVFALRMGLASERLRPGLVRAVADGGVRGNIFAGMFFFETLFSYSQGVRALEFITDAAAVGPARQLAQGATTTWEAWDKDLKWNTSLCHPAGSMVGSVIAQEVTYRCWGAVFCAKRQRPSSFSTSAPMVSAIRRKPRSVG
;
A
#
# COMPACT_ATOMS: atom_id res chain seq x y z
N MET A 1 18.78 -47.68 1.80
CA MET A 1 18.32 -46.92 0.63
C MET A 1 17.30 -45.89 1.12
N VAL A 2 17.77 -44.70 1.49
CA VAL A 2 16.92 -43.57 1.90
C VAL A 2 17.52 -42.34 1.22
N ALA A 3 16.90 -41.88 0.14
CA ALA A 3 17.17 -40.56 -0.43
C ALA A 3 16.03 -39.66 0.05
N ILE A 4 16.37 -38.77 0.97
CA ILE A 4 15.48 -37.74 1.51
C ILE A 4 15.30 -36.70 0.39
N GLY A 5 14.05 -36.48 -0.02
CA GLY A 5 13.69 -35.51 -1.05
C GLY A 5 14.13 -34.11 -0.64
N ALA A 6 14.84 -33.44 -1.55
CA ALA A 6 15.16 -32.03 -1.40
C ALA A 6 13.86 -31.21 -1.42
N ALA A 7 13.63 -30.43 -0.37
CA ALA A 7 12.60 -29.39 -0.38
C ALA A 7 12.86 -28.42 -1.54
N PRO A 8 11.82 -27.89 -2.20
CA PRO A 8 12.01 -26.86 -3.21
C PRO A 8 12.72 -25.66 -2.57
N ARG A 9 13.89 -25.29 -3.09
CA ARG A 9 14.57 -24.06 -2.68
C ARG A 9 13.66 -22.90 -3.07
N LEU A 10 13.24 -22.12 -2.07
CA LEU A 10 12.54 -20.85 -2.30
C LEU A 10 13.39 -19.98 -3.24
N PRO A 11 12.78 -19.16 -4.13
CA PRO A 11 13.54 -18.28 -4.98
C PRO A 11 14.41 -17.35 -4.12
N GLU A 12 15.72 -17.32 -4.39
CA GLU A 12 16.68 -16.52 -3.63
C GLU A 12 16.23 -15.06 -3.49
N LEU A 13 15.52 -14.49 -4.47
CA LEU A 13 15.05 -13.09 -4.42
C LEU A 13 14.06 -12.78 -3.28
N LEU A 14 13.28 -13.76 -2.81
CA LEU A 14 12.32 -13.55 -1.72
C LEU A 14 12.96 -13.72 -0.33
N GLU A 15 14.11 -14.41 -0.25
CA GLU A 15 14.84 -14.65 0.98
C GLU A 15 16.08 -13.74 1.14
N SER A 16 16.85 -13.54 0.07
CA SER A 16 18.24 -13.04 0.10
C SER A 16 18.35 -11.54 0.27
N GLU A 17 17.38 -10.74 -0.17
CA GLU A 17 17.39 -9.31 0.12
C GLU A 17 16.62 -8.97 1.40
N PHE A 18 15.79 -9.89 1.93
CA PHE A 18 15.08 -9.64 3.18
C PHE A 18 15.97 -9.71 4.40
N ALA A 19 16.94 -10.64 4.46
CA ALA A 19 17.87 -10.72 5.59
C ALA A 19 18.72 -9.43 5.74
N ASP A 20 19.17 -8.84 4.62
CA ASP A 20 19.97 -7.61 4.64
C ASP A 20 19.12 -6.34 4.81
N LEU A 21 17.88 -6.29 4.28
CA LEU A 21 17.01 -5.12 4.44
C LEU A 21 16.35 -5.05 5.83
N THR A 22 16.10 -6.18 6.50
CA THR A 22 15.59 -6.20 7.89
C THR A 22 16.54 -5.55 8.88
N ASP A 23 17.85 -5.54 8.57
CA ASP A 23 18.87 -4.91 9.39
C ASP A 23 19.01 -3.40 9.12
N HIS A 24 18.67 -2.90 7.93
CA HIS A 24 18.94 -1.51 7.51
C HIS A 24 17.70 -0.62 7.38
N LEU A 25 16.52 -1.19 7.20
CA LEU A 25 15.24 -0.53 7.43
C LEU A 25 14.64 -1.26 8.61
N SER A 26 14.74 -0.67 9.81
CA SER A 26 14.20 -1.28 11.02
C SER A 26 12.84 -1.91 10.73
N GLY A 27 12.73 -3.21 11.06
CA GLY A 27 11.50 -4.00 10.95
C GLY A 27 10.28 -3.18 11.38
N ASP A 28 10.45 -2.34 12.40
CA ASP A 28 9.50 -1.36 12.93
C ASP A 28 8.62 -0.59 11.94
N ALA A 29 9.09 -0.14 10.77
CA ALA A 29 8.26 0.71 9.90
C ALA A 29 7.28 -0.10 9.01
N ILE A 30 7.74 -1.24 8.49
CA ILE A 30 6.91 -2.14 7.68
C ILE A 30 6.11 -3.07 8.59
N GLU A 31 6.72 -3.48 9.71
CA GLU A 31 6.02 -4.10 10.83
C GLU A 31 4.93 -3.14 11.30
N ALA A 32 5.16 -1.85 11.57
CA ALA A 32 4.09 -0.92 11.96
C ALA A 32 2.92 -0.84 10.96
N CYS A 33 3.17 -0.90 9.65
CA CYS A 33 2.10 -0.96 8.64
C CYS A 33 1.22 -2.21 8.77
N ALA A 34 1.79 -3.32 9.24
CA ALA A 34 1.11 -4.59 9.43
C ALA A 34 0.82 -4.96 10.89
N THR A 35 1.34 -4.23 11.90
CA THR A 35 1.40 -4.64 13.32
C THR A 35 0.98 -3.58 14.35
N ALA A 36 0.90 -2.29 13.99
CA ALA A 36 0.83 -1.18 14.97
C ALA A 36 -0.45 -1.12 15.84
N SER A 37 -1.43 -2.00 15.64
CA SER A 37 -2.57 -2.18 16.56
C SER A 37 -3.09 -3.59 16.42
N ARG A 38 -3.08 -4.40 17.49
CA ARG A 38 -3.53 -5.82 17.46
C ARG A 38 -4.89 -6.00 16.76
N ASN A 39 -5.79 -5.02 16.91
CA ASN A 39 -7.18 -5.06 16.44
C ASN A 39 -7.41 -4.51 15.02
N MET A 40 -6.38 -4.03 14.30
CA MET A 40 -6.52 -3.46 12.94
C MET A 40 -5.48 -4.02 11.98
N ARG A 41 -5.29 -5.35 12.03
CA ARG A 41 -4.34 -6.08 11.17
C ARG A 41 -5.02 -7.13 10.32
N ASP A 42 -6.33 -7.32 10.50
CA ASP A 42 -7.09 -8.41 9.91
C ASP A 42 -6.38 -9.75 10.11
N ASP A 43 -5.89 -10.00 11.33
CA ASP A 43 -5.11 -11.19 11.73
C ASP A 43 -3.93 -11.55 10.81
N HIS A 44 -3.28 -10.54 10.19
CA HIS A 44 -2.13 -10.74 9.32
C HIS A 44 -1.06 -11.63 9.96
N GLN A 45 -0.69 -12.69 9.25
CA GLN A 45 0.26 -13.70 9.71
C GLN A 45 1.65 -13.43 9.15
N ILE A 46 2.63 -13.30 10.05
CA ILE A 46 4.02 -13.07 9.67
C ILE A 46 4.68 -14.42 9.36
N GLY A 47 5.14 -14.58 8.13
CA GLY A 47 5.86 -15.74 7.64
C GLY A 47 7.37 -15.54 7.57
N TRP A 48 8.05 -16.52 7.00
CA TRP A 48 9.44 -16.40 6.57
C TRP A 48 9.53 -15.50 5.33
N VAL A 49 8.64 -15.72 4.36
CA VAL A 49 8.38 -14.79 3.26
C VAL A 49 7.10 -14.04 3.58
N ASN A 50 7.09 -12.71 3.43
CA ASN A 50 5.95 -11.87 3.78
C ASN A 50 5.47 -11.06 2.57
N ALA A 51 4.16 -11.01 2.34
CA ALA A 51 3.54 -10.35 1.19
C ALA A 51 3.72 -8.82 1.23
N VAL A 52 3.40 -8.18 2.35
CA VAL A 52 3.45 -6.72 2.50
C VAL A 52 4.84 -6.13 2.23
N PRO A 53 5.92 -6.59 2.89
CA PRO A 53 7.21 -5.96 2.72
C PRO A 53 7.83 -6.28 1.34
N ASN A 54 7.55 -7.45 0.75
CA ASN A 54 7.92 -7.74 -0.64
C ASN A 54 7.20 -6.83 -1.64
N ALA A 55 5.93 -6.48 -1.38
CA ALA A 55 5.21 -5.50 -2.19
C ALA A 55 5.84 -4.10 -2.12
N VAL A 56 6.26 -3.67 -0.93
CA VAL A 56 6.98 -2.40 -0.76
C VAL A 56 8.34 -2.45 -1.49
N HIS A 57 9.09 -3.55 -1.35
CA HIS A 57 10.38 -3.73 -2.00
C HIS A 57 10.28 -3.67 -3.53
N HIS A 58 9.26 -4.29 -4.14
CA HIS A 58 8.99 -4.14 -5.57
C HIS A 58 8.91 -2.67 -6.00
N THR A 59 8.16 -1.86 -5.25
CA THR A 59 8.02 -0.42 -5.54
C THR A 59 9.33 0.33 -5.32
N ALA A 60 10.10 -0.04 -4.29
CA ALA A 60 11.42 0.53 -4.04
C ALA A 60 12.39 0.29 -5.20
N LEU A 61 12.41 -0.93 -5.75
CA LEU A 61 13.20 -1.28 -6.94
C LEU A 61 12.77 -0.45 -8.16
N ARG A 62 11.45 -0.29 -8.40
CA ARG A 62 10.94 0.55 -9.50
C ARG A 62 11.30 2.02 -9.33
N ALA A 63 11.25 2.54 -8.10
CA ALA A 63 11.65 3.90 -7.79
C ALA A 63 13.16 4.10 -8.01
N ALA A 64 13.99 3.16 -7.54
CA ALA A 64 15.44 3.15 -7.76
C ALA A 64 15.77 3.13 -9.26
N ALA A 65 15.08 2.29 -10.03
CA ALA A 65 15.24 2.26 -11.48
C ALA A 65 14.89 3.61 -12.13
N ALA A 66 13.78 4.24 -11.72
CA ALA A 66 13.37 5.55 -12.22
C ALA A 66 14.39 6.66 -11.89
N MET A 67 14.94 6.66 -10.67
CA MET A 67 15.99 7.59 -10.27
C MET A 67 17.28 7.39 -11.08
N ALA A 68 17.72 6.15 -11.26
CA ALA A 68 18.89 5.82 -12.07
C ALA A 68 18.73 6.29 -13.53
N ARG A 69 17.55 6.07 -14.14
CA ARG A 69 17.24 6.59 -15.49
C ARG A 69 17.31 8.11 -15.55
N ALA A 70 16.79 8.81 -14.55
CA ALA A 70 16.83 10.27 -14.49
C ALA A 70 18.27 10.83 -14.36
N LEU A 71 19.19 10.05 -13.78
CA LEU A 71 20.61 10.37 -13.66
C LEU A 71 21.44 9.94 -14.89
N GLY A 72 20.83 9.26 -15.87
CA GLY A 72 21.51 8.75 -17.06
C GLY A 72 22.20 7.39 -16.86
N ASP A 73 22.11 6.77 -15.68
CA ASP A 73 22.65 5.43 -15.42
C ASP A 73 21.66 4.34 -15.87
N ARG A 74 21.72 4.00 -17.16
CA ARG A 74 20.86 2.96 -17.75
C ARG A 74 21.18 1.55 -17.25
N SER A 75 22.44 1.27 -16.91
CA SER A 75 22.86 -0.06 -16.43
C SER A 75 22.21 -0.40 -15.09
N THR A 76 22.28 0.53 -14.13
CA THR A 76 21.65 0.36 -12.82
C THR A 76 20.14 0.33 -12.93
N ALA A 77 19.55 1.16 -13.80
CA ALA A 77 18.12 1.12 -14.06
C ALA A 77 17.65 -0.26 -14.52
N ASP A 78 18.28 -0.81 -15.56
CA ASP A 78 17.93 -2.12 -16.10
C ASP A 78 18.08 -3.24 -15.07
N ARG A 79 19.12 -3.17 -14.21
CA ARG A 79 19.32 -4.14 -13.12
C ARG A 79 18.16 -4.12 -12.13
N HIS A 80 17.72 -2.94 -11.69
CA HIS A 80 16.60 -2.81 -10.75
C HIS A 80 15.26 -3.21 -11.39
N ASP A 81 15.03 -2.84 -12.66
CA ASP A 81 13.82 -3.24 -13.37
C ASP A 81 13.72 -4.76 -13.50
N ARG A 82 14.80 -5.46 -13.89
CA ARG A 82 14.82 -6.93 -13.97
C ARG A 82 14.53 -7.60 -12.63
N ARG A 83 15.08 -7.07 -11.53
CA ARG A 83 14.80 -7.58 -10.17
C ARG A 83 13.33 -7.37 -9.79
N ALA A 84 12.77 -6.20 -10.10
CA ALA A 84 11.37 -5.93 -9.83
C ALA A 84 10.44 -6.84 -10.65
N ASP A 85 10.77 -7.10 -11.92
CA ASP A 85 10.01 -8.03 -12.76
C ASP A 85 10.05 -9.46 -12.22
N ALA A 86 11.24 -9.97 -11.87
CA ALA A 86 11.38 -11.29 -11.27
C ALA A 86 10.63 -11.42 -9.94
N LEU A 87 10.73 -10.42 -9.05
CA LEU A 87 9.99 -10.41 -7.79
C LEU A 87 8.48 -10.45 -8.05
N ARG A 88 7.98 -9.67 -9.01
CA ARG A 88 6.56 -9.67 -9.35
C ARG A 88 6.10 -11.05 -9.81
N GLU A 89 6.86 -11.73 -10.66
CA GLU A 89 6.55 -13.07 -11.13
C GLU A 89 6.49 -14.08 -9.97
N ASP A 90 7.49 -14.07 -9.09
CA ASP A 90 7.52 -14.92 -7.90
C ASP A 90 6.38 -14.62 -6.94
N PHE A 91 6.07 -13.34 -6.72
CA PHE A 91 4.93 -12.90 -5.90
C PHE A 91 3.61 -13.44 -6.42
N GLN A 92 3.38 -13.37 -7.74
CA GLN A 92 2.18 -13.94 -8.34
C GLN A 92 2.14 -15.45 -8.18
N ARG A 93 3.24 -16.13 -8.46
CA ARG A 93 3.31 -17.59 -8.48
C ARG A 93 3.17 -18.21 -7.09
N LEU A 94 3.75 -17.58 -6.07
CA LEU A 94 3.85 -18.15 -4.73
C LEU A 94 2.77 -17.66 -3.77
N LEU A 95 2.32 -16.41 -3.91
CA LEU A 95 1.44 -15.80 -2.91
C LEU A 95 0.01 -15.61 -3.41
N PHE A 96 -0.26 -15.70 -4.70
CA PHE A 96 -1.63 -15.61 -5.19
C PHE A 96 -2.36 -16.94 -4.98
N ASP A 97 -3.52 -16.88 -4.34
CA ASP A 97 -4.43 -18.00 -4.22
C ASP A 97 -5.54 -17.89 -5.28
N PRO A 98 -5.55 -18.77 -6.30
CA PRO A 98 -6.55 -18.73 -7.36
C PRO A 98 -7.95 -19.13 -6.89
N GLU A 99 -8.08 -19.93 -5.83
CA GLU A 99 -9.39 -20.36 -5.30
C GLU A 99 -10.03 -19.22 -4.51
N ALA A 100 -9.25 -18.57 -3.65
CA ALA A 100 -9.73 -17.42 -2.87
C ALA A 100 -9.75 -16.11 -3.68
N GLY A 101 -9.05 -16.05 -4.82
CA GLY A 101 -8.90 -14.85 -5.64
C GLY A 101 -8.17 -13.71 -4.94
N ARG A 102 -7.31 -14.02 -3.96
CA ARG A 102 -6.62 -13.07 -3.07
C ARG A 102 -5.17 -13.47 -2.83
N TYR A 103 -4.36 -12.56 -2.30
CA TYR A 103 -3.00 -12.88 -1.88
C TYR A 103 -2.96 -13.42 -0.46
N ARG A 104 -2.21 -14.50 -0.28
CA ARG A 104 -1.82 -15.04 1.01
C ARG A 104 -0.84 -14.08 1.70
N ASP A 105 -0.78 -14.17 3.02
CA ASP A 105 0.11 -13.30 3.81
C ASP A 105 1.59 -13.60 3.63
N GLY A 106 1.93 -14.82 3.24
CA GLY A 106 3.32 -15.22 3.15
C GLY A 106 3.52 -16.71 2.97
N LEU A 107 4.77 -17.12 3.12
CA LEU A 107 5.19 -18.52 3.20
C LEU A 107 5.86 -18.76 4.55
N ASP A 108 5.69 -19.96 5.10
CA ASP A 108 6.42 -20.39 6.29
C ASP A 108 7.90 -20.72 5.98
N ARG A 109 8.65 -21.13 7.01
CA ARG A 109 10.08 -21.46 6.91
C ARG A 109 10.38 -22.70 6.04
N THR A 110 9.36 -23.49 5.70
CA THR A 110 9.47 -24.63 4.78
C THR A 110 9.17 -24.25 3.33
N GLY A 111 8.75 -23.00 3.10
CA GLY A 111 8.25 -22.51 1.81
C GLY A 111 6.79 -22.87 1.54
N SER A 112 6.07 -23.39 2.53
CA SER A 112 4.65 -23.70 2.40
C SER A 112 3.81 -22.43 2.54
N PRO A 113 2.74 -22.24 1.73
CA PRO A 113 1.90 -21.05 1.85
C PRO A 113 1.17 -20.98 3.18
N ILE A 114 1.12 -19.78 3.76
CA ILE A 114 0.27 -19.51 4.92
C ILE A 114 -1.20 -19.51 4.46
N ASP A 115 -2.06 -20.24 5.17
CA ASP A 115 -3.48 -20.31 4.87
C ASP A 115 -4.28 -19.16 5.48
N HIS A 116 -3.91 -17.94 5.09
CA HIS A 116 -4.56 -16.72 5.52
C HIS A 116 -4.39 -15.60 4.48
N HIS A 117 -5.47 -14.83 4.25
CA HIS A 117 -5.52 -13.75 3.25
C HIS A 117 -5.98 -12.45 3.92
N SER A 118 -5.04 -11.75 4.54
CA SER A 118 -5.35 -10.46 5.15
C SER A 118 -5.69 -9.39 4.11
N PHE A 119 -6.45 -8.40 4.57
CA PHE A 119 -6.62 -7.11 3.93
C PHE A 119 -5.31 -6.50 3.42
N HIS A 120 -4.25 -6.57 4.24
CA HIS A 120 -2.95 -5.94 3.98
C HIS A 120 -2.31 -6.50 2.71
N SER A 121 -2.26 -7.83 2.58
CA SER A 121 -1.61 -8.51 1.46
C SER A 121 -2.21 -8.10 0.11
N SER A 122 -3.54 -8.04 0.03
CA SER A 122 -4.24 -7.68 -1.21
C SER A 122 -4.20 -6.18 -1.51
N VAL A 123 -4.34 -5.32 -0.49
CA VAL A 123 -4.23 -3.86 -0.66
C VAL A 123 -2.84 -3.47 -1.15
N PHE A 124 -1.78 -4.00 -0.51
CA PHE A 124 -0.41 -3.68 -0.91
C PHE A 124 -0.07 -4.24 -2.29
N ALA A 125 -0.50 -5.45 -2.63
CA ALA A 125 -0.28 -5.99 -3.97
C ALA A 125 -0.93 -5.14 -5.07
N LEU A 126 -2.14 -4.61 -4.83
CA LEU A 126 -2.81 -3.68 -5.75
C LEU A 126 -2.08 -2.33 -5.83
N ARG A 127 -1.73 -1.76 -4.66
CA ARG A 127 -1.16 -0.41 -4.56
C ARG A 127 0.25 -0.31 -5.13
N MET A 128 1.03 -1.37 -4.96
CA MET A 128 2.43 -1.47 -5.38
C MET A 128 2.59 -2.02 -6.81
N GLY A 129 1.48 -2.23 -7.52
CA GLY A 129 1.49 -2.64 -8.93
C GLY A 129 1.89 -4.09 -9.18
N LEU A 130 1.83 -4.95 -8.16
CA LEU A 130 2.13 -6.37 -8.30
C LEU A 130 0.98 -7.14 -8.95
N ALA A 131 -0.27 -6.76 -8.65
CA ALA A 131 -1.44 -7.44 -9.18
C ALA A 131 -1.51 -7.37 -10.72
N SER A 132 -1.59 -8.54 -11.35
CA SER A 132 -1.72 -8.66 -12.80
C SER A 132 -3.04 -8.04 -13.28
N GLU A 133 -3.06 -7.54 -14.52
CA GLU A 133 -4.21 -6.80 -15.05
C GLU A 133 -5.51 -7.60 -15.01
N ARG A 134 -5.42 -8.91 -15.27
CA ARG A 134 -6.53 -9.84 -15.21
C ARG A 134 -7.16 -9.96 -13.82
N LEU A 135 -6.36 -9.86 -12.76
CA LEU A 135 -6.81 -10.08 -11.38
C LEU A 135 -7.41 -8.81 -10.74
N ARG A 136 -6.99 -7.63 -11.21
CA ARG A 136 -7.34 -6.35 -10.60
C ARG A 136 -8.85 -6.15 -10.37
N PRO A 137 -9.77 -6.40 -11.34
CA PRO A 137 -11.19 -6.14 -11.10
C PRO A 137 -11.78 -6.96 -9.95
N GLY A 138 -11.44 -8.26 -9.89
CA GLY A 138 -11.91 -9.15 -8.82
C GLY A 138 -11.30 -8.80 -7.48
N LEU A 139 -10.00 -8.53 -7.46
CA LEU A 139 -9.27 -8.21 -6.24
C LEU A 139 -9.69 -6.85 -5.65
N VAL A 140 -9.89 -5.84 -6.49
CA VAL A 140 -10.38 -4.52 -6.07
C VAL A 140 -11.76 -4.62 -5.46
N ARG A 141 -12.67 -5.42 -6.06
CA ARG A 141 -13.99 -5.67 -5.49
C ARG A 141 -13.89 -6.36 -4.14
N ALA A 142 -13.11 -7.44 -4.03
CA ALA A 142 -12.92 -8.16 -2.77
C ALA A 142 -12.37 -7.26 -1.64
N VAL A 143 -11.41 -6.40 -1.98
CA VAL A 143 -10.86 -5.40 -1.05
C VAL A 143 -11.92 -4.38 -0.65
N ALA A 144 -12.68 -3.84 -1.61
CA ALA A 144 -13.73 -2.86 -1.36
C ALA A 144 -14.88 -3.42 -0.49
N ASP A 145 -15.28 -4.67 -0.72
CA ASP A 145 -16.34 -5.35 0.04
C ASP A 145 -15.90 -5.65 1.49
N GLY A 146 -14.59 -5.86 1.70
CA GLY A 146 -14.02 -6.10 3.03
C GLY A 146 -14.03 -4.89 3.96
N GLY A 147 -14.12 -3.67 3.41
CA GLY A 147 -14.07 -2.42 4.16
C GLY A 147 -12.71 -2.12 4.80
N VAL A 148 -12.66 -1.11 5.68
CA VAL A 148 -11.43 -0.71 6.37
C VAL A 148 -11.09 -1.72 7.47
N ARG A 149 -10.06 -2.55 7.25
CA ARG A 149 -9.58 -3.55 8.22
C ARG A 149 -8.14 -3.36 8.66
N GLY A 150 -7.48 -2.35 8.11
CA GLY A 150 -6.14 -1.94 8.45
C GLY A 150 -6.09 -0.70 9.35
N ASN A 151 -4.96 -0.51 10.02
CA ASN A 151 -4.66 0.71 10.78
C ASN A 151 -4.61 1.96 9.87
N ILE A 152 -4.21 3.12 10.42
CA ILE A 152 -4.16 4.37 9.65
C ILE A 152 -3.29 4.26 8.39
N PHE A 153 -2.13 3.61 8.49
CA PHE A 153 -1.22 3.46 7.36
C PHE A 153 -1.78 2.55 6.27
N ALA A 154 -2.28 1.37 6.64
CA ALA A 154 -2.87 0.43 5.69
C ALA A 154 -4.16 0.99 5.07
N GLY A 155 -4.97 1.70 5.85
CA GLY A 155 -6.20 2.34 5.39
C GLY A 155 -5.95 3.42 4.34
N MET A 156 -4.82 4.15 4.41
CA MET A 156 -4.47 5.06 3.32
C MET A 156 -4.25 4.35 1.99
N PHE A 157 -3.42 3.30 1.99
CA PHE A 157 -3.15 2.56 0.76
C PHE A 157 -4.43 1.94 0.21
N PHE A 158 -5.36 1.57 1.08
CA PHE A 158 -6.70 1.16 0.69
C PHE A 158 -7.48 2.27 -0.02
N PHE A 159 -7.57 3.47 0.57
CA PHE A 159 -8.28 4.57 -0.08
C PHE A 159 -7.63 4.96 -1.42
N GLU A 160 -6.31 5.11 -1.46
CA GLU A 160 -5.56 5.38 -2.69
C GLU A 160 -5.77 4.30 -3.75
N THR A 161 -5.84 3.03 -3.34
CA THR A 161 -6.14 1.90 -4.22
C THR A 161 -7.54 2.05 -4.80
N LEU A 162 -8.56 2.29 -3.99
CA LEU A 162 -9.92 2.48 -4.49
C LEU A 162 -10.02 3.63 -5.50
N PHE A 163 -9.38 4.77 -5.22
CA PHE A 163 -9.34 5.89 -6.17
C PHE A 163 -8.56 5.59 -7.46
N SER A 164 -7.49 4.80 -7.37
CA SER A 164 -6.69 4.36 -8.51
C SER A 164 -7.45 3.40 -9.43
N TYR A 165 -8.37 2.61 -8.87
CA TYR A 165 -9.17 1.62 -9.59
C TYR A 165 -10.63 2.04 -9.81
N SER A 166 -10.89 3.34 -9.89
CA SER A 166 -12.22 3.91 -10.21
C SER A 166 -13.33 3.57 -9.20
N GLN A 167 -12.98 3.22 -7.96
CA GLN A 167 -13.90 2.98 -6.84
C GLN A 167 -14.00 4.21 -5.91
N GLY A 168 -13.87 5.42 -6.48
CA GLY A 168 -13.81 6.67 -5.70
C GLY A 168 -15.08 6.96 -4.89
N VAL A 169 -16.26 6.59 -5.40
CA VAL A 169 -17.53 6.71 -4.63
C VAL A 169 -17.49 5.84 -3.38
N ARG A 170 -17.07 4.59 -3.52
CA ARG A 170 -16.94 3.64 -2.41
C ARG A 170 -15.90 4.09 -1.39
N ALA A 171 -14.78 4.66 -1.85
CA ALA A 171 -13.78 5.25 -0.97
C ALA A 171 -14.36 6.39 -0.13
N LEU A 172 -15.17 7.26 -0.73
CA LEU A 172 -15.81 8.37 -0.02
C LEU A 172 -16.84 7.88 1.00
N GLU A 173 -17.64 6.88 0.66
CA GLU A 173 -18.56 6.24 1.60
C GLU A 173 -17.80 5.82 2.87
N PHE A 174 -16.69 5.08 2.74
CA PHE A 174 -15.86 4.70 3.88
C PHE A 174 -15.21 5.87 4.62
N ILE A 175 -14.79 6.92 3.92
CA ILE A 175 -14.18 8.11 4.55
C ILE A 175 -15.22 8.87 5.39
N THR A 176 -16.46 8.96 4.91
CA THR A 176 -17.53 9.79 5.51
C THR A 176 -18.44 9.04 6.50
N ASP A 177 -18.32 7.72 6.58
CA ASP A 177 -19.11 6.91 7.52
C ASP A 177 -18.63 7.14 8.97
N ALA A 178 -19.44 7.85 9.74
CA ALA A 178 -19.19 8.16 11.14
C ALA A 178 -19.49 6.98 12.09
N ALA A 179 -20.24 5.97 11.64
CA ALA A 179 -20.62 4.81 12.42
C ALA A 179 -19.63 3.65 12.29
N ALA A 180 -18.95 3.52 11.15
CA ALA A 180 -17.91 2.52 10.91
C ALA A 180 -16.54 2.96 11.43
N VAL A 181 -15.59 2.02 11.54
CA VAL A 181 -14.18 2.33 11.81
C VAL A 181 -13.58 3.02 10.59
N GLY A 182 -13.09 4.25 10.78
CA GLY A 182 -12.55 5.04 9.67
C GLY A 182 -12.34 6.51 10.03
N PRO A 183 -12.06 7.37 9.03
CA PRO A 183 -11.73 8.77 9.26
C PRO A 183 -12.83 9.59 9.96
N ALA A 184 -14.08 9.50 9.49
CA ALA A 184 -15.20 10.27 10.07
C ALA A 184 -15.53 9.88 11.51
N ARG A 185 -15.15 8.69 11.96
CA ARG A 185 -15.32 8.27 13.36
C ARG A 185 -14.54 9.14 14.34
N GLN A 186 -13.35 9.61 13.95
CA GLN A 186 -12.58 10.55 14.78
C GLN A 186 -13.41 11.83 15.04
N LEU A 187 -14.03 12.37 13.99
CA LEU A 187 -14.88 13.56 14.10
C LEU A 187 -16.12 13.31 14.98
N ALA A 188 -16.76 12.14 14.83
CA ALA A 188 -17.90 11.75 15.65
C ALA A 188 -17.56 11.63 17.15
N GLN A 189 -16.29 11.36 17.47
CA GLN A 189 -15.77 11.34 18.84
C GLN A 189 -15.16 12.68 19.32
N GLY A 190 -15.40 13.77 18.57
CA GLY A 190 -14.98 15.12 18.94
C GLY A 190 -13.54 15.46 18.57
N ALA A 191 -12.93 14.77 17.61
CA ALA A 191 -11.58 15.11 17.14
C ALA A 191 -11.52 16.52 16.54
N THR A 192 -10.56 17.32 17.01
CA THR A 192 -10.15 18.61 16.41
C THR A 192 -8.77 18.55 15.75
N THR A 193 -8.09 17.42 15.91
CA THR A 193 -6.80 17.04 15.35
C THR A 193 -6.89 15.60 14.86
N THR A 194 -5.95 15.16 14.01
CA THR A 194 -5.92 13.78 13.53
C THR A 194 -5.30 12.86 14.56
N TRP A 195 -5.82 11.63 14.70
CA TRP A 195 -5.37 10.67 15.70
C TRP A 195 -4.47 9.59 15.11
N GLU A 196 -3.81 8.81 15.97
CA GLU A 196 -2.95 7.68 15.59
C GLU A 196 -3.74 6.41 15.24
N ALA A 197 -4.96 6.28 15.75
CA ALA A 197 -5.89 5.21 15.44
C ALA A 197 -7.23 5.80 14.98
N TRP A 198 -8.05 4.98 14.31
CA TRP A 198 -9.38 5.39 13.83
C TRP A 198 -10.38 5.64 14.97
N ASP A 199 -10.12 5.06 16.15
CA ASP A 199 -10.96 5.11 17.33
C ASP A 199 -10.06 5.01 18.57
N LYS A 200 -10.41 5.72 19.66
CA LYS A 200 -9.72 5.67 20.96
C LYS A 200 -9.69 4.25 21.54
N ASP A 201 -10.70 3.44 21.26
CA ASP A 201 -10.83 2.10 21.83
C ASP A 201 -9.95 1.06 21.11
N LEU A 202 -9.41 1.39 19.93
CA LEU A 202 -8.58 0.44 19.15
C LEU A 202 -7.15 0.35 19.67
N LYS A 203 -6.66 1.41 20.33
CA LYS A 203 -5.30 1.47 20.89
C LYS A 203 -5.30 2.35 22.14
N TRP A 204 -5.01 1.74 23.29
CA TRP A 204 -5.10 2.39 24.59
C TRP A 204 -4.17 3.62 24.74
N ASN A 205 -3.05 3.64 24.03
CA ASN A 205 -2.08 4.74 24.00
C ASN A 205 -2.17 5.57 22.72
N THR A 206 -3.35 5.65 22.08
CA THR A 206 -3.56 6.44 20.86
C THR A 206 -3.20 7.90 21.11
N SER A 207 -2.23 8.41 20.36
CA SER A 207 -2.02 9.86 20.30
C SER A 207 -3.22 10.55 19.63
N LEU A 208 -3.83 11.52 20.31
CA LEU A 208 -4.91 12.35 19.78
C LEU A 208 -4.40 13.53 18.94
N CYS A 209 -3.09 13.63 18.72
CA CYS A 209 -2.50 14.58 17.79
C CYS A 209 -1.34 13.87 17.07
N HIS A 210 -1.67 13.15 16.00
CA HIS A 210 -0.74 12.33 15.26
C HIS A 210 -0.80 12.67 13.76
N PRO A 211 0.33 13.02 13.13
CA PRO A 211 0.35 13.49 11.74
C PRO A 211 -0.05 12.39 10.75
N ALA A 212 0.15 11.11 11.07
CA ALA A 212 -0.26 10.02 10.18
C ALA A 212 -1.76 10.04 9.84
N GLY A 213 -2.62 10.45 10.78
CA GLY A 213 -4.05 10.56 10.50
C GLY A 213 -4.40 11.67 9.50
N SER A 214 -3.53 12.67 9.30
CA SER A 214 -3.74 13.74 8.32
C SER A 214 -3.65 13.28 6.87
N MET A 215 -3.15 12.08 6.63
CA MET A 215 -2.97 11.54 5.29
C MET A 215 -4.30 11.32 4.55
N VAL A 216 -5.43 11.19 5.27
CA VAL A 216 -6.77 11.20 4.65
C VAL A 216 -7.03 12.53 3.92
N GLY A 217 -6.58 13.66 4.50
CA GLY A 217 -6.64 14.96 3.85
C GLY A 217 -5.83 14.99 2.54
N SER A 218 -4.65 14.38 2.53
CA SER A 218 -3.83 14.22 1.32
C SER A 218 -4.53 13.38 0.25
N VAL A 219 -5.16 12.26 0.63
CA VAL A 219 -5.92 11.41 -0.30
C VAL A 219 -7.08 12.19 -0.93
N ILE A 220 -7.86 12.92 -0.13
CA ILE A 220 -8.97 13.76 -0.64
C ILE A 220 -8.43 14.85 -1.58
N ALA A 221 -7.35 15.52 -1.20
CA ALA A 221 -6.74 16.59 -2.00
C ALA A 221 -6.19 16.07 -3.33
N GLN A 222 -5.61 14.86 -3.36
CA GLN A 222 -5.06 14.29 -4.60
C GLN A 222 -6.14 13.65 -5.47
N GLU A 223 -7.07 12.91 -4.88
CA GLU A 223 -7.93 12.04 -5.67
C GLU A 223 -9.29 12.66 -6.02
N VAL A 224 -9.82 13.55 -5.17
CA VAL A 224 -11.09 14.25 -5.44
C VAL A 224 -10.84 15.56 -6.18
N THR A 225 -9.67 16.15 -5.97
CA THR A 225 -9.46 17.56 -6.24
C THR A 225 -8.44 17.81 -7.36
N TYR A 226 -7.28 17.14 -7.30
CA TYR A 226 -6.15 17.42 -8.19
C TYR A 226 -5.25 16.21 -8.46
N ARG A 227 -5.10 15.78 -9.72
CA ARG A 227 -4.00 14.86 -10.08
C ARG A 227 -2.79 15.66 -10.53
N CYS A 228 -1.82 15.88 -9.64
CA CYS A 228 -0.57 16.55 -10.00
C CYS A 228 0.54 15.52 -10.31
N TRP A 229 1.20 15.68 -11.46
CA TRP A 229 2.44 15.00 -11.85
C TRP A 229 3.60 16.00 -11.69
N GLY A 230 4.31 15.91 -10.56
CA GLY A 230 5.34 16.87 -10.18
C GLY A 230 4.81 18.31 -10.02
N ALA A 231 5.72 19.29 -9.96
CA ALA A 231 5.38 20.71 -9.82
C ALA A 231 4.90 21.38 -11.14
N VAL A 232 4.75 20.60 -12.22
CA VAL A 232 4.64 21.14 -13.59
C VAL A 232 3.29 20.85 -14.23
N PHE A 233 2.65 19.73 -13.91
CA PHE A 233 1.38 19.37 -14.54
C PHE A 233 0.35 19.00 -13.47
N CYS A 234 -0.70 19.79 -13.33
CA CYS A 234 -1.81 19.43 -12.46
C CYS A 234 -3.13 19.46 -13.25
N ALA A 235 -3.80 18.32 -13.30
CA ALA A 235 -5.09 18.17 -13.96
C ALA A 235 -6.18 18.01 -12.91
N LYS A 236 -7.30 18.73 -13.06
CA LYS A 236 -8.52 18.46 -12.29
C LYS A 236 -9.04 17.07 -12.70
N ARG A 237 -9.29 16.17 -11.74
CA ARG A 237 -10.00 14.91 -12.02
C ARG A 237 -11.48 15.19 -12.28
N GLN A 238 -12.13 14.32 -13.05
CA GLN A 238 -13.59 14.29 -13.14
C GLN A 238 -14.18 13.94 -11.77
N ARG A 239 -15.15 14.76 -11.35
CA ARG A 239 -15.75 14.77 -10.03
C ARG A 239 -16.73 13.59 -9.87
N PRO A 240 -16.78 12.92 -8.71
CA PRO A 240 -17.96 12.15 -8.34
C PRO A 240 -19.17 13.08 -8.28
N SER A 241 -20.34 12.64 -8.77
CA SER A 241 -21.58 13.43 -8.83
C SER A 241 -22.15 13.81 -7.45
N SER A 242 -21.59 13.30 -6.36
CA SER A 242 -22.03 13.51 -4.98
C SER A 242 -21.54 14.82 -4.33
N PHE A 243 -20.63 15.57 -4.95
CA PHE A 243 -20.16 16.87 -4.42
C PHE A 243 -20.79 18.06 -5.16
N SER A 244 -21.43 18.98 -4.43
CA SER A 244 -22.06 20.18 -4.99
C SER A 244 -21.08 21.33 -5.28
N THR A 245 -20.03 21.53 -4.47
CA THR A 245 -19.00 22.58 -4.65
C THR A 245 -17.70 22.25 -3.91
N SER A 246 -16.54 22.58 -4.51
CA SER A 246 -15.24 22.67 -3.82
C SER A 246 -14.36 23.79 -4.44
N ALA A 247 -13.61 24.52 -3.61
CA ALA A 247 -12.72 25.62 -4.01
C ALA A 247 -11.28 25.38 -3.50
N PRO A 248 -10.60 24.36 -4.03
CA PRO A 248 -9.28 23.98 -3.56
C PRO A 248 -8.20 24.94 -4.09
N MET A 249 -7.12 25.11 -3.32
CA MET A 249 -5.89 25.78 -3.76
C MET A 249 -4.69 24.92 -3.38
N VAL A 250 -3.78 24.68 -4.33
CA VAL A 250 -2.49 24.00 -4.11
C VAL A 250 -1.38 24.94 -4.57
N SER A 251 -0.43 25.24 -3.67
CA SER A 251 0.77 26.01 -4.02
C SER A 251 1.84 25.09 -4.60
N ALA A 252 2.39 25.43 -5.76
CA ALA A 252 3.43 24.65 -6.44
C ALA A 252 4.73 25.45 -6.54
N ILE A 253 5.87 24.80 -6.27
CA ILE A 253 7.19 25.38 -6.46
C ILE A 253 7.44 25.52 -7.97
N ARG A 254 7.27 26.74 -8.52
CA ARG A 254 7.67 27.04 -9.90
C ARG A 254 9.18 27.24 -9.96
N ARG A 255 9.90 26.42 -10.72
CA ARG A 255 11.28 26.76 -11.13
C ARG A 255 11.22 27.98 -12.04
N LYS A 256 11.97 29.04 -11.71
CA LYS A 256 12.27 30.11 -12.67
C LYS A 256 12.93 29.46 -13.91
N PRO A 257 12.52 29.80 -15.14
CA PRO A 257 13.27 29.39 -16.31
C PRO A 257 14.71 29.90 -16.15
N ARG A 258 15.71 29.02 -16.34
CA ARG A 258 17.09 29.48 -16.49
C ARG A 258 17.11 30.30 -17.79
N SER A 259 17.44 31.58 -17.71
CA SER A 259 17.79 32.37 -18.89
C SER A 259 18.98 31.68 -19.54
N VAL A 260 18.79 31.17 -20.75
CA VAL A 260 19.91 30.78 -21.61
C VAL A 260 20.51 32.10 -22.08
N GLY A 261 21.66 32.45 -21.51
CA GLY A 261 22.54 33.53 -21.96
C GLY A 261 23.74 32.94 -22.66
#